data_AF-A0A0X8D8X1-F1
#
_entry.id   AF-A0A0X8D8X1-F1
#
_cell.length_a   1.000
_cell.length_b   1.000
_cell.length_c   1.000
_cell.angle_alpha   90.00
_cell.angle_beta   90.00
_cell.angle_gamma   90.00
#
_symmetry.space_group_name_H-M   'P 1'
#
loop_
_entity.id
_entity.type
_entity.pdbx_description
1 polymer ?
#
loop_
_entity_poly.entity_id
_entity_poly.type
_entity_poly.pdbx_seq_one_letter_code
_entity_poly.pdbx_strand_id
1 'polypeptide(L)'
;MFNRGAHLSTRRCPVDQDTLRILLREAVRETVAEVLQTVLELDRTAFLQVHGGRRNGYYPRKLETTFGQVDLKVPRDRESRYYPAFLKPYARRLVDVGEVAVALYAAGVSQRKAAEILSLLLGHRYSHETLSALTDEVLEAAGAFRTRPLPEEMAFVYLDGLSLKVFREGEGIVRESVYVALGIAPDGERRVLGFWLLPTESALGWEGVLGELWQRGLRRVLLFITDGLPGLPAASPSGEHRKAIRRVYPQAEWQRCVVHGVRWSLSQVRARDRGLLAEDLRRVYGAESREEALGALEEVKAAWGSRYPGVVGLWVEESGAFLRFYGYPKVLWPYLRSTNLMERFIRELRRGTKVRDHKFPKEEAVYKLLYLESERQAASRSEHLAGRWAERKLKGFSEVKEVLEKMLQERYAPRTQTLTHNS
;
A
#
# COMPACT_ATOMS: atom_id res chain seq x y z
N MET A 1 69.63 54.23 -5.70
CA MET A 1 68.33 54.53 -6.33
C MET A 1 67.74 53.23 -6.87
N PHE A 2 66.79 52.61 -6.18
CA PHE A 2 66.06 51.46 -6.70
C PHE A 2 64.57 51.53 -6.30
N ASN A 3 63.76 51.69 -7.34
CA ASN A 3 62.38 51.26 -7.58
C ASN A 3 61.52 50.75 -6.39
N ARG A 4 60.33 51.35 -6.20
CA ARG A 4 59.16 50.69 -5.60
C ARG A 4 57.87 51.09 -6.32
N GLY A 5 57.27 50.10 -6.98
CA GLY A 5 55.96 50.20 -7.63
C GLY A 5 54.83 50.25 -6.62
N ALA A 6 53.79 51.01 -6.96
CA ALA A 6 52.53 51.06 -6.24
C ALA A 6 51.61 49.93 -6.74
N HIS A 7 51.46 48.87 -5.93
CA HIS A 7 50.38 47.91 -6.11
C HIS A 7 49.10 48.43 -5.45
N LEU A 8 48.11 48.79 -6.27
CA LEU A 8 46.73 48.97 -5.85
C LEU A 8 46.15 47.59 -5.46
N SER A 9 46.08 47.34 -4.15
CA SER A 9 45.43 46.14 -3.60
C SER A 9 43.91 46.36 -3.58
N THR A 10 43.22 45.76 -4.56
CA THR A 10 41.77 45.54 -4.49
C THR A 10 41.47 44.60 -3.33
N ARG A 11 40.96 45.14 -2.21
CA ARG A 11 40.43 44.35 -1.09
C ARG A 11 39.18 43.60 -1.55
N ARG A 12 39.33 42.36 -2.03
CA ARG A 12 38.21 41.40 -2.07
C ARG A 12 37.95 40.95 -0.64
N CYS A 13 36.81 41.37 -0.08
CA CYS A 13 36.31 40.81 1.17
C CYS A 13 35.88 39.36 0.88
N PRO A 14 36.45 38.33 1.52
CA PRO A 14 35.97 36.97 1.35
C PRO A 14 34.63 36.88 2.11
N VAL A 15 33.53 36.70 1.38
CA VAL A 15 32.27 36.27 2.00
C VAL A 15 32.53 34.87 2.55
N ASP A 16 32.59 34.74 3.88
CA ASP A 16 32.71 33.43 4.51
C ASP A 16 31.44 32.60 4.28
N GLN A 17 31.52 31.28 4.50
CA GLN A 17 30.40 30.37 4.23
C GLN A 17 29.13 30.69 5.04
N ASP A 18 29.27 31.28 6.24
CA ASP A 18 28.14 31.62 7.09
C ASP A 18 27.50 32.94 6.66
N THR A 19 28.29 33.92 6.24
CA THR A 19 27.81 35.16 5.61
C THR A 19 27.08 34.84 4.29
N LEU A 20 27.61 33.94 3.46
CA LEU A 20 26.94 33.50 2.24
C LEU A 20 25.62 32.78 2.55
N ARG A 21 25.58 31.95 3.60
CA ARG A 21 24.34 31.27 4.04
C ARG A 21 23.28 32.25 4.52
N ILE A 22 23.66 33.28 5.28
CA ILE A 22 22.72 34.30 5.76
C ILE A 22 22.13 35.07 4.57
N LEU A 23 22.99 35.55 3.67
CA LEU A 23 22.55 36.29 2.48
C LEU A 23 21.66 35.45 1.57
N LEU A 24 22.00 34.18 1.33
CA LEU A 24 21.15 33.26 0.56
C LEU A 24 19.81 33.01 1.25
N ARG A 25 19.79 32.83 2.57
CA ARG A 25 18.54 32.59 3.31
C ARG A 25 17.62 33.81 3.26
N GLU A 26 18.18 35.01 3.36
CA GLU A 26 17.43 36.27 3.26
C GLU A 26 16.85 36.46 1.85
N ALA A 27 17.67 36.25 0.82
CA ALA A 27 17.23 36.35 -0.58
C ALA A 27 16.12 35.33 -0.91
N VAL A 28 16.24 34.08 -0.43
CA VAL A 28 15.21 33.06 -0.60
C VAL A 28 13.93 33.43 0.15
N ARG A 29 14.04 33.97 1.37
CA ARG A 29 12.88 34.42 2.15
C ARG A 29 12.12 35.55 1.44
N GLU A 30 12.83 36.51 0.87
CA GLU A 30 12.25 37.60 0.07
C GLU A 30 11.56 37.05 -1.19
N THR A 31 12.23 36.18 -1.94
CA THR A 31 11.67 35.53 -3.13
C THR A 31 10.39 34.74 -2.79
N VAL A 32 10.39 34.00 -1.68
CA VAL A 32 9.21 33.24 -1.23
C VAL A 32 8.08 34.19 -0.86
N ALA A 33 8.36 35.32 -0.19
CA ALA A 33 7.34 36.33 0.11
C ALA A 33 6.73 36.91 -1.18
N GLU A 34 7.53 37.24 -2.18
CA GLU A 34 7.08 37.77 -3.47
C GLU A 34 6.22 36.77 -4.26
N VAL A 35 6.65 35.51 -4.32
CA VAL A 35 5.90 34.45 -5.00
C VAL A 35 4.55 34.23 -4.31
N LEU A 36 4.53 34.12 -2.97
CA LEU A 36 3.30 33.96 -2.21
C LEU A 36 2.36 35.16 -2.39
N GLN A 37 2.91 36.38 -2.40
CA GLN A 37 2.14 37.58 -2.67
C GLN A 37 1.51 37.55 -4.09
N THR A 38 2.27 37.09 -5.08
CA THR A 38 1.80 36.95 -6.47
C THR A 38 0.69 35.91 -6.58
N VAL A 39 0.85 34.74 -5.95
CA VAL A 39 -0.18 33.70 -5.94
C VAL A 39 -1.47 34.19 -5.29
N LEU A 40 -1.37 34.92 -4.18
CA LEU A 40 -2.53 35.53 -3.51
C LEU A 40 -3.31 36.48 -4.43
N GLU A 41 -2.61 37.28 -5.22
CA GLU A 41 -3.23 38.20 -6.18
C GLU A 41 -3.95 37.49 -7.32
N LEU A 42 -3.31 36.45 -7.86
CA LEU A 42 -3.85 35.63 -8.93
C LEU A 42 -5.09 34.87 -8.46
N ASP A 43 -5.02 34.27 -7.26
CA ASP A 43 -6.09 33.50 -6.64
C ASP A 43 -7.34 34.37 -6.39
N ARG A 44 -7.19 35.57 -5.81
CA ARG A 44 -8.31 36.52 -5.68
C ARG A 44 -8.89 36.87 -7.05
N THR A 45 -8.04 37.13 -8.04
CA THR A 45 -8.49 37.56 -9.36
C THR A 45 -9.31 36.44 -10.03
N ALA A 46 -8.86 35.19 -9.95
CA ALA A 46 -9.60 34.03 -10.41
C ALA A 46 -10.94 33.87 -9.68
N PHE A 47 -10.96 34.03 -8.35
CA PHE A 47 -12.20 33.99 -7.56
C PHE A 47 -13.23 35.02 -8.02
N LEU A 48 -12.82 36.27 -8.23
CA LEU A 48 -13.71 37.36 -8.66
C LEU A 48 -14.22 37.18 -10.11
N GLN A 49 -13.44 36.54 -10.98
CA GLN A 49 -13.89 36.22 -12.35
C GLN A 49 -15.05 35.21 -12.33
N VAL A 50 -15.01 34.25 -11.41
CA VAL A 50 -16.03 33.19 -11.31
C VAL A 50 -17.26 33.65 -10.52
N HIS A 51 -17.07 34.39 -9.42
CA HIS A 51 -18.14 34.69 -8.45
C HIS A 51 -18.65 36.13 -8.50
N GLY A 52 -18.07 36.97 -9.37
CA GLY A 52 -18.29 38.42 -9.40
C GLY A 52 -17.83 39.13 -8.12
N GLY A 53 -17.88 40.46 -8.13
CA GLY A 53 -17.52 41.30 -6.98
C GLY A 53 -16.37 42.26 -7.29
N ARG A 54 -15.90 42.98 -6.25
CA ARG A 54 -14.85 44.01 -6.40
C ARG A 54 -13.74 43.82 -5.36
N ARG A 55 -12.52 44.23 -5.71
CA ARG A 55 -11.36 44.24 -4.81
C ARG A 55 -11.59 45.23 -3.67
N ASN A 56 -11.14 44.90 -2.46
CA ASN A 56 -11.28 45.77 -1.28
C ASN A 56 -10.01 45.78 -0.40
N GLY A 57 -8.89 46.14 -1.02
CA GLY A 57 -7.62 46.27 -0.31
C GLY A 57 -7.07 44.95 0.24
N TYR A 58 -6.34 45.07 1.34
CA TYR A 58 -5.49 44.03 1.90
C TYR A 58 -5.49 44.07 3.43
N TYR A 59 -5.11 42.96 4.06
CA TYR A 59 -4.71 42.96 5.47
C TYR A 59 -3.32 42.34 5.66
N PRO A 60 -2.54 42.85 6.63
CA PRO A 60 -1.24 42.29 6.92
C PRO A 60 -1.40 40.93 7.61
N ARG A 61 -0.56 39.97 7.25
CA ARG A 61 -0.46 38.67 7.92
C ARG A 61 0.99 38.24 7.97
N LYS A 62 1.46 37.94 9.18
CA LYS A 62 2.76 37.29 9.36
C LYS A 62 2.60 35.79 9.22
N LEU A 63 3.48 35.16 8.44
CA LEU A 63 3.45 33.73 8.19
C LEU A 63 4.83 33.12 8.44
N GLU A 64 4.89 32.10 9.28
CA GLU A 64 6.12 31.32 9.47
C GLU A 64 6.31 30.39 8.29
N THR A 65 7.44 30.55 7.58
CA THR A 65 7.88 29.69 6.49
C THR A 65 9.18 28.99 6.85
N THR A 66 9.51 27.99 6.05
CA THR A 66 10.78 27.26 6.03
C THR A 66 12.02 28.17 5.99
N PHE A 67 11.91 29.37 5.41
CA PHE A 67 13.03 30.31 5.23
C PHE A 67 13.01 31.48 6.22
N GLY A 68 12.08 31.46 7.18
CA GLY A 68 11.86 32.51 8.16
C GLY A 68 10.44 33.08 8.11
N GLN A 69 10.16 34.04 8.98
CA GLN A 69 8.89 34.75 8.97
C GLN A 69 8.80 35.66 7.73
N VAL A 70 7.71 35.55 6.98
CA VAL A 70 7.37 36.45 5.88
C VAL A 70 6.16 37.29 6.24
N ASP A 71 6.19 38.56 5.84
CA ASP A 71 5.06 39.48 5.98
C ASP A 71 4.29 39.52 4.66
N LEU A 72 3.04 39.08 4.67
CA LEU A 72 2.17 39.04 3.50
C LEU A 72 1.08 40.10 3.60
N LYS A 73 0.66 40.63 2.44
CA LYS A 73 -0.54 41.46 2.29
C LYS A 73 -1.63 40.60 1.68
N VAL A 74 -2.48 40.01 2.51
CA VAL A 74 -3.52 39.10 2.03
C VAL A 74 -4.67 39.90 1.41
N PRO A 75 -5.03 39.66 0.14
CA PRO A 75 -6.05 40.43 -0.57
C PRO A 75 -7.47 40.14 -0.06
N ARG A 76 -8.34 41.15 -0.11
CA ARG A 76 -9.77 41.04 0.24
C ARG A 76 -10.68 41.40 -0.93
N ASP A 77 -11.89 40.85 -0.92
CA ASP A 77 -13.02 41.31 -1.71
C ASP A 77 -13.94 42.22 -0.87
N ARG A 78 -14.79 43.00 -1.54
CA ARG A 78 -15.69 43.97 -0.90
C ARG A 78 -16.80 43.29 -0.12
N GLU A 79 -17.22 42.14 -0.62
CA GLU A 79 -18.29 41.32 -0.05
C GLU A 79 -17.77 40.36 1.05
N SER A 80 -16.45 40.34 1.33
CA SER A 80 -15.79 39.49 2.34
C SER A 80 -16.06 37.99 2.15
N ARG A 81 -16.21 37.55 0.90
CA ARG A 81 -16.45 36.16 0.50
C ARG A 81 -15.17 35.42 0.11
N TYR A 82 -14.10 36.14 -0.21
CA TYR A 82 -12.83 35.57 -0.66
C TYR A 82 -11.91 35.21 0.51
N TYR A 83 -11.46 33.95 0.55
CA TYR A 83 -10.40 33.48 1.44
C TYR A 83 -9.45 32.55 0.69
N PRO A 84 -8.12 32.76 0.77
CA PRO A 84 -7.14 31.89 0.11
C PRO A 84 -7.13 30.50 0.77
N ALA A 85 -7.49 29.47 -0.01
CA ALA A 85 -7.65 28.10 0.49
C ALA A 85 -6.36 27.51 1.09
N PHE A 86 -5.20 27.91 0.54
CA PHE A 86 -3.89 27.48 1.00
C PHE A 86 -3.41 28.21 2.28
N LEU A 87 -4.11 29.25 2.73
CA LEU A 87 -3.82 29.98 3.96
C LEU A 87 -5.01 29.93 4.92
N LYS A 88 -5.23 28.75 5.52
CA LYS A 88 -6.28 28.51 6.52
C LYS A 88 -6.37 29.67 7.53
N PRO A 89 -7.58 30.16 7.89
CA PRO A 89 -7.74 31.22 8.88
C PRO A 89 -6.97 30.91 10.17
N TYR A 90 -6.25 31.91 10.71
CA TYR A 90 -5.47 31.80 11.96
C TYR A 90 -4.25 30.85 11.94
N ALA A 91 -4.01 30.09 10.87
CA ALA A 91 -2.82 29.24 10.75
C ALA A 91 -1.54 30.09 10.68
N ARG A 92 -0.57 29.82 11.55
CA ARG A 92 0.69 30.60 11.63
C ARG A 92 1.83 30.00 10.80
N ARG A 93 1.71 28.76 10.33
CA ARG A 93 2.74 28.01 9.58
C ARG A 93 2.20 27.56 8.22
N LEU A 94 3.03 27.64 7.18
CA LEU A 94 2.68 27.29 5.79
C LEU A 94 2.83 25.77 5.52
N VAL A 95 3.72 25.11 6.25
CA VAL A 95 3.99 23.66 6.15
C VAL A 95 3.68 23.03 7.50
N ASP A 96 2.77 22.05 7.52
CA ASP A 96 2.62 21.20 8.69
C ASP A 96 3.83 20.25 8.73
N VAL A 97 4.73 20.50 9.67
CA VAL A 97 5.94 19.69 9.88
C VAL A 97 5.55 18.23 10.19
N GLY A 98 4.38 18.00 10.78
CA GLY A 98 3.80 16.67 11.00
C GLY A 98 3.48 15.98 9.68
N GLU A 99 2.77 16.63 8.76
CA GLU A 99 2.45 16.04 7.45
C GLU A 99 3.72 15.68 6.65
N VAL A 100 4.73 16.56 6.66
CA VAL A 100 6.00 16.28 5.97
C VAL A 100 6.77 15.16 6.68
N ALA A 101 6.77 15.12 8.01
CA ALA A 101 7.36 14.02 8.78
C ALA A 101 6.71 12.67 8.43
N VAL A 102 5.38 12.63 8.36
CA VAL A 102 4.61 11.45 7.98
C VAL A 102 4.93 11.04 6.53
N ALA A 103 4.99 11.98 5.60
CA ALA A 103 5.35 11.70 4.21
C ALA A 103 6.78 11.15 4.07
N LEU A 104 7.76 11.73 4.79
CA LEU A 104 9.14 11.23 4.83
C LEU A 104 9.21 9.82 5.43
N TYR A 105 8.46 9.56 6.50
CA TYR A 105 8.37 8.24 7.11
C TYR A 105 7.75 7.21 6.15
N ALA A 106 6.66 7.57 5.46
CA ALA A 106 6.02 6.74 4.44
C ALA A 106 6.97 6.45 3.26
N ALA A 107 7.80 7.43 2.87
CA ALA A 107 8.84 7.27 1.87
C ALA A 107 10.04 6.40 2.33
N GLY A 108 10.04 5.95 3.59
CA GLY A 108 11.07 5.11 4.16
C GLY A 108 12.28 5.87 4.69
N VAL A 109 12.22 7.19 4.83
CA VAL A 109 13.30 7.97 5.43
C VAL A 109 13.36 7.67 6.94
N SER A 110 14.56 7.39 7.47
CA SER A 110 14.73 7.15 8.91
C SER A 110 14.44 8.42 9.70
N GLN A 111 13.95 8.31 10.95
CA GLN A 111 13.60 9.48 11.75
C GLN A 111 14.79 10.42 11.99
N ARG A 112 15.99 9.87 12.14
CA ARG A 112 17.23 10.68 12.24
C ARG A 112 17.51 11.44 10.95
N LYS A 113 17.36 10.78 9.80
CA LYS A 113 17.58 11.43 8.50
C LYS A 113 16.49 12.46 8.18
N ALA A 114 15.24 12.18 8.55
CA ALA A 114 14.14 13.12 8.43
C ALA A 114 14.38 14.35 9.31
N ALA A 115 14.87 14.17 10.55
CA ALA A 115 15.24 15.25 11.43
C ALA A 115 16.38 16.12 10.84
N GLU A 116 17.43 15.50 10.26
CA GLU A 116 18.48 16.24 9.54
C GLU A 116 17.92 17.04 8.36
N ILE A 117 17.11 16.42 7.51
CA ILE A 117 16.51 17.04 6.33
C ILE A 117 15.62 18.21 6.74
N LEU A 118 14.70 17.99 7.68
CA LEU A 118 13.80 19.03 8.16
C LEU A 118 14.56 20.16 8.86
N SER A 119 15.65 19.84 9.57
CA SER A 119 16.47 20.87 10.21
C SER A 119 17.21 21.74 9.20
N LEU A 120 17.74 21.13 8.13
CA LEU A 120 18.41 21.84 7.04
C LEU A 120 17.42 22.70 6.25
N LEU A 121 16.24 22.16 5.96
CA LEU A 121 15.23 22.87 5.20
C LEU A 121 14.65 24.02 6.02
N LEU A 122 14.09 23.74 7.20
CA LEU A 122 13.33 24.68 8.03
C LEU A 122 14.22 25.59 8.90
N GLY A 123 15.53 25.33 8.96
CA GLY A 123 16.50 26.12 9.70
C GLY A 123 16.26 26.17 11.22
N HIS A 124 15.60 25.15 11.76
CA HIS A 124 15.42 24.87 13.20
C HIS A 124 15.98 23.49 13.52
N ARG A 125 16.45 23.24 14.75
CA ARG A 125 16.89 21.87 15.12
C ARG A 125 15.67 21.00 15.45
N TYR A 126 15.51 19.91 14.73
CA TYR A 126 14.57 18.84 15.06
C TYR A 126 15.34 17.63 15.59
N SER A 127 14.81 16.99 16.63
CA SER A 127 15.34 15.74 17.16
C SER A 127 14.58 14.54 16.58
N HIS A 128 15.19 13.36 16.55
CA HIS A 128 14.52 12.17 16.03
C HIS A 128 13.31 11.74 16.90
N GLU A 129 13.33 12.08 18.19
CA GLU A 129 12.22 11.90 19.13
C GLU A 129 11.04 12.79 18.75
N THR A 130 11.31 14.05 18.39
CA THR A 130 10.29 14.98 17.90
C THR A 130 9.64 14.42 16.64
N LEU A 131 10.44 13.89 15.72
CA LEU A 131 9.92 13.27 14.49
C LEU A 131 9.13 11.98 14.77
N SER A 132 9.56 11.19 15.75
CA SER A 132 8.80 10.02 16.19
C SER A 132 7.42 10.44 16.69
N ALA A 133 7.35 11.41 17.59
CA ALA A 133 6.10 11.91 18.17
C ALA A 133 5.14 12.46 17.11
N LEU A 134 5.64 13.24 16.15
CA LEU A 134 4.83 13.72 15.02
C LEU A 134 4.26 12.56 14.19
N THR A 135 5.03 11.50 13.97
CA THR A 135 4.51 10.32 13.27
C THR A 135 3.65 9.41 14.14
N ASP A 136 3.65 9.57 15.47
CA ASP A 136 2.77 8.84 16.39
C ASP A 136 1.31 9.26 16.25
N GLU A 137 1.04 10.46 15.74
CA GLU A 137 -0.32 10.94 15.42
C GLU A 137 -1.07 10.00 14.45
N VAL A 138 -0.32 9.27 13.62
CA VAL A 138 -0.87 8.29 12.67
C VAL A 138 -1.35 7.01 13.36
N LEU A 139 -0.91 6.71 14.60
CA LEU A 139 -1.26 5.47 15.29
C LEU A 139 -2.74 5.37 15.61
N GLU A 140 -3.39 6.47 15.96
CA GLU A 140 -4.84 6.49 16.19
C GLU A 140 -5.59 6.10 14.91
N ALA A 141 -5.21 6.70 13.78
CA ALA A 141 -5.78 6.39 12.47
C ALA A 141 -5.48 4.95 12.03
N ALA A 142 -4.27 4.43 12.33
CA ALA A 142 -3.91 3.04 12.09
C ALA A 142 -4.74 2.07 12.96
N GLY A 143 -4.99 2.42 14.22
CA GLY A 143 -5.88 1.68 15.12
C GLY A 143 -7.31 1.63 14.60
N ALA A 144 -7.85 2.79 14.21
CA ALA A 144 -9.17 2.90 13.60
C ALA A 144 -9.28 2.12 12.28
N PHE A 145 -8.22 2.13 11.44
CA PHE A 145 -8.16 1.34 10.21
C PHE A 145 -8.28 -0.15 10.49
N ARG A 146 -7.61 -0.65 11.54
CA ARG A 146 -7.62 -2.08 11.91
C ARG A 146 -8.98 -2.53 12.44
N THR A 147 -9.70 -1.67 13.14
CA THR A 147 -11.01 -2.03 13.74
C THR A 147 -12.21 -1.60 12.91
N ARG A 148 -12.01 -0.87 11.80
CA ARG A 148 -13.12 -0.36 10.99
C ARG A 148 -14.04 -1.48 10.49
N PRO A 149 -15.34 -1.20 10.32
CA PRO A 149 -16.25 -2.11 9.64
C PRO A 149 -15.82 -2.31 8.18
N LEU A 150 -16.01 -3.52 7.69
CA LEU A 150 -15.72 -3.94 6.32
C LEU A 150 -17.04 -4.09 5.53
N PRO A 151 -16.99 -3.91 4.19
CA PRO A 151 -18.12 -4.27 3.35
C PRO A 151 -18.53 -5.73 3.56
N GLU A 152 -19.82 -5.99 3.46
CA GLU A 152 -20.37 -7.34 3.65
C GLU A 152 -19.86 -8.33 2.59
N GLU A 153 -19.59 -7.83 1.39
CA GLU A 153 -19.28 -8.63 0.20
C GLU A 153 -17.93 -8.28 -0.40
N MET A 154 -17.20 -9.32 -0.84
CA MET A 154 -16.04 -9.22 -1.72
C MET A 154 -16.15 -10.28 -2.81
N ALA A 155 -15.77 -9.95 -4.04
CA ALA A 155 -15.61 -10.98 -5.07
C ALA A 155 -14.42 -11.86 -4.71
N PHE A 156 -13.25 -11.26 -4.49
CA PHE A 156 -12.03 -12.00 -4.25
C PHE A 156 -11.26 -11.45 -3.05
N VAL A 157 -10.62 -12.32 -2.28
CA VAL A 157 -9.73 -11.94 -1.18
C VAL A 157 -8.40 -12.66 -1.34
N TYR A 158 -7.35 -11.88 -1.51
CA TYR A 158 -5.97 -12.37 -1.52
C TYR A 158 -5.43 -12.32 -0.10
N LEU A 159 -4.85 -13.43 0.33
CA LEU A 159 -4.20 -13.59 1.62
C LEU A 159 -2.73 -13.94 1.38
N ASP A 160 -1.84 -13.19 2.01
CA ASP A 160 -0.40 -13.37 1.86
C ASP A 160 0.31 -12.87 3.13
N GLY A 161 1.56 -13.31 3.30
CA GLY A 161 2.38 -13.06 4.46
C GLY A 161 3.77 -12.54 4.09
N LEU A 162 4.36 -11.72 4.97
CA LEU A 162 5.77 -11.39 4.92
C LEU A 162 6.40 -11.41 6.31
N SER A 163 7.60 -11.97 6.43
CA SER A 163 8.34 -11.86 7.69
C SER A 163 9.13 -10.56 7.77
N LEU A 164 9.04 -9.87 8.91
CA LEU A 164 9.81 -8.69 9.27
C LEU A 164 10.65 -8.96 10.53
N LYS A 165 11.73 -8.20 10.75
CA LYS A 165 12.47 -8.26 12.01
C LYS A 165 11.99 -7.16 12.94
N VAL A 166 11.51 -7.53 14.11
CA VAL A 166 10.96 -6.62 15.11
C VAL A 166 11.76 -6.79 16.39
N PHE A 167 12.12 -5.67 17.02
CA PHE A 167 12.74 -5.69 18.34
C PHE A 167 11.65 -5.87 19.41
N ARG A 168 11.84 -6.85 20.28
CA ARG A 168 11.00 -7.14 21.44
C ARG A 168 11.85 -7.02 22.70
N GLU A 169 11.34 -6.31 23.69
CA GLU A 169 12.00 -6.17 24.99
C GLU A 169 12.16 -7.56 25.63
N GLY A 170 13.35 -7.86 26.16
CA GLY A 170 13.67 -9.17 26.74
C GLY A 170 14.09 -10.26 25.73
N GLU A 171 13.66 -10.17 24.47
CA GLU A 171 13.95 -11.19 23.43
C GLU A 171 14.92 -10.71 22.34
N GLY A 172 15.14 -9.41 22.23
CA GLY A 172 15.99 -8.83 21.20
C GLY A 172 15.29 -8.78 19.84
N ILE A 173 16.02 -9.08 18.76
CA ILE A 173 15.47 -8.99 17.39
C ILE A 173 14.85 -10.34 17.02
N VAL A 174 13.52 -10.38 16.94
CA VAL A 174 12.75 -11.56 16.54
C VAL A 174 12.22 -11.41 15.10
N ARG A 175 11.93 -12.53 14.45
CA ARG A 175 11.24 -12.54 13.14
C ARG A 175 9.77 -12.77 13.36
N GLU A 176 8.95 -11.80 12.99
CA GLU A 176 7.49 -11.88 13.11
C GLU A 176 6.85 -11.87 11.73
N SER A 177 5.68 -12.48 11.63
CA SER A 177 4.93 -12.60 10.38
C SER A 177 3.86 -11.52 10.30
N VAL A 178 3.93 -10.71 9.25
CA VAL A 178 2.88 -9.78 8.88
C VAL A 178 1.95 -10.47 7.90
N TYR A 179 0.69 -10.60 8.29
CA TYR A 179 -0.39 -11.10 7.47
C TYR A 179 -1.09 -9.93 6.80
N VAL A 180 -1.45 -10.08 5.53
CA VAL A 180 -2.14 -9.03 4.76
C VAL A 180 -3.34 -9.64 4.04
N ALA A 181 -4.48 -8.98 4.14
CA ALA A 181 -5.68 -9.31 3.38
C ALA A 181 -6.00 -8.18 2.39
N LEU A 182 -6.06 -8.50 1.10
CA LEU A 182 -6.42 -7.58 0.02
C LEU A 182 -7.71 -8.06 -0.65
N GLY A 183 -8.78 -7.29 -0.51
CA GLY A 183 -10.08 -7.55 -1.11
C GLY A 183 -10.23 -6.89 -2.47
N ILE A 184 -11.01 -7.53 -3.33
CA ILE A 184 -11.50 -6.98 -4.58
C ILE A 184 -13.02 -7.08 -4.58
N ALA A 185 -13.69 -5.94 -4.69
CA ALA A 185 -15.14 -5.86 -4.81
C ALA A 185 -15.61 -6.33 -6.20
N PRO A 186 -16.91 -6.69 -6.38
CA PRO A 186 -17.45 -7.10 -7.68
C PRO A 186 -17.23 -6.07 -8.80
N ASP A 187 -17.15 -4.78 -8.46
CA ASP A 187 -16.89 -3.72 -9.42
C ASP A 187 -15.39 -3.52 -9.74
N GLY A 188 -14.50 -4.32 -9.15
CA GLY A 188 -13.06 -4.27 -9.36
C GLY A 188 -12.32 -3.26 -8.49
N GLU A 189 -12.98 -2.65 -7.51
CA GLU A 189 -12.32 -1.82 -6.52
C GLU A 189 -11.45 -2.67 -5.59
N ARG A 190 -10.20 -2.26 -5.38
CA ARG A 190 -9.22 -2.94 -4.55
C ARG A 190 -9.13 -2.26 -3.19
N ARG A 191 -9.15 -3.03 -2.11
CA ARG A 191 -9.06 -2.51 -0.74
C ARG A 191 -8.22 -3.41 0.14
N VAL A 192 -7.25 -2.84 0.85
CA VAL A 192 -6.58 -3.56 1.95
C VAL A 192 -7.62 -3.71 3.07
N LEU A 193 -7.95 -4.95 3.42
CA LEU A 193 -8.96 -5.27 4.42
C LEU A 193 -8.37 -5.21 5.83
N GLY A 194 -7.11 -5.59 5.97
CA GLY A 194 -6.40 -5.55 7.25
C GLY A 194 -4.99 -6.08 7.15
N PHE A 195 -4.26 -5.88 8.23
CA PHE A 195 -2.93 -6.44 8.45
C PHE A 195 -2.76 -6.80 9.92
N TRP A 196 -2.01 -7.87 10.18
CA TRP A 196 -1.81 -8.44 11.51
C TRP A 196 -0.35 -8.80 11.69
N LEU A 197 0.21 -8.46 12.85
CA LEU A 197 1.55 -8.88 13.23
C LEU A 197 1.40 -10.02 14.24
N LEU A 198 1.88 -11.22 13.87
CA LEU A 198 1.83 -12.40 14.74
C LEU A 198 3.24 -12.98 14.91
N PRO A 199 3.56 -13.57 16.09
CA PRO A 199 4.90 -14.08 16.38
C PRO A 199 5.39 -15.14 15.39
N THR A 200 4.52 -16.06 14.98
CA THR A 200 4.85 -17.16 14.07
C THR A 200 3.76 -17.36 13.03
N GLU A 201 4.16 -17.82 11.84
CA GLU A 201 3.21 -18.23 10.82
C GLU A 201 2.55 -19.56 11.25
N SER A 202 1.26 -19.53 11.59
CA SER A 202 0.52 -20.73 12.03
C SER A 202 -0.93 -20.75 11.54
N ALA A 203 -1.53 -21.96 11.49
CA ALA A 203 -2.98 -22.16 11.28
C ALA A 203 -3.85 -21.24 12.14
N LEU A 204 -3.53 -21.19 13.44
CA LEU A 204 -4.28 -20.45 14.44
C LEU A 204 -4.24 -18.96 14.15
N GLY A 205 -3.12 -18.47 13.61
CA GLY A 205 -3.00 -17.09 13.14
C GLY A 205 -4.00 -16.78 12.03
N TRP A 206 -4.11 -17.63 11.00
CA TRP A 206 -5.06 -17.42 9.91
C TRP A 206 -6.53 -17.55 10.33
N GLU A 207 -6.86 -18.48 11.23
CA GLU A 207 -8.23 -18.58 11.76
C GLU A 207 -8.61 -17.30 12.53
N GLY A 208 -7.70 -16.75 13.34
CA GLY A 208 -7.88 -15.47 14.02
C GLY A 208 -8.08 -14.31 13.04
N VAL A 209 -7.22 -14.21 12.01
CA VAL A 209 -7.33 -13.20 10.94
C VAL A 209 -8.69 -13.26 10.24
N LEU A 210 -9.11 -14.46 9.83
CA LEU A 210 -10.38 -14.67 9.14
C LEU A 210 -11.57 -14.37 10.06
N GLY A 211 -11.49 -14.75 11.33
CA GLY A 211 -12.48 -14.46 12.35
C GLY A 211 -12.64 -12.96 12.60
N GLU A 212 -11.54 -12.19 12.62
CA GLU A 212 -11.60 -10.73 12.75
C GLU A 212 -12.24 -10.09 11.51
N LEU A 213 -11.88 -10.53 10.30
CA LEU A 213 -12.54 -10.07 9.07
C LEU A 213 -14.06 -10.29 9.12
N TRP A 214 -14.48 -11.46 9.63
CA TRP A 214 -15.88 -11.83 9.80
C TRP A 214 -16.59 -10.94 10.82
N GLN A 215 -15.98 -10.73 11.99
CA GLN A 215 -16.50 -9.85 13.04
C GLN A 215 -16.64 -8.40 12.56
N ARG A 216 -15.70 -7.93 11.74
CA ARG A 216 -15.73 -6.59 11.15
C ARG A 216 -16.77 -6.42 10.04
N GLY A 217 -17.42 -7.50 9.60
CA GLY A 217 -18.57 -7.43 8.72
C GLY A 217 -18.42 -8.15 7.38
N LEU A 218 -17.24 -8.65 7.02
CA LEU A 218 -17.06 -9.40 5.77
C LEU A 218 -17.75 -10.77 5.90
N ARG A 219 -18.88 -10.98 5.24
CA ARG A 219 -19.69 -12.23 5.36
C ARG A 219 -19.68 -13.06 4.09
N ARG A 220 -19.70 -12.41 2.93
CA ARG A 220 -19.84 -13.07 1.63
C ARG A 220 -18.59 -12.86 0.78
N VAL A 221 -17.91 -13.95 0.46
CA VAL A 221 -16.71 -13.96 -0.37
C VAL A 221 -16.82 -15.05 -1.42
N LEU A 222 -16.61 -14.73 -2.70
CA LEU A 222 -16.58 -15.81 -3.70
C LEU A 222 -15.32 -16.65 -3.54
N LEU A 223 -14.14 -16.04 -3.68
CA LEU A 223 -12.88 -16.79 -3.72
C LEU A 223 -11.83 -16.18 -2.80
N PHE A 224 -11.27 -17.02 -1.94
CA PHE A 224 -10.00 -16.75 -1.27
C PHE A 224 -8.84 -17.29 -2.11
N ILE A 225 -7.80 -16.49 -2.31
CA ILE A 225 -6.59 -16.86 -3.03
C ILE A 225 -5.40 -16.73 -2.08
N THR A 226 -4.69 -17.83 -1.87
CA THR A 226 -3.49 -17.86 -1.01
C THR A 226 -2.27 -18.23 -1.84
N ASP A 227 -1.08 -17.79 -1.41
CA ASP A 227 0.20 -18.16 -2.03
C ASP A 227 0.51 -19.66 -1.88
N GLY A 228 0.14 -20.25 -0.74
CA GLY A 228 0.15 -21.68 -0.43
C GLY A 228 1.42 -22.40 -0.90
N LEU A 229 2.48 -22.42 -0.08
CA LEU A 229 3.68 -23.21 -0.35
C LEU A 229 3.33 -24.71 -0.56
N PRO A 230 3.74 -25.34 -1.67
CA PRO A 230 3.58 -26.78 -1.83
C PRO A 230 4.62 -27.61 -1.06
N GLY A 231 4.24 -28.82 -0.62
CA GLY A 231 5.20 -29.86 -0.25
C GLY A 231 5.55 -30.01 1.24
N LEU A 232 4.66 -29.61 2.14
CA LEU A 232 4.79 -29.92 3.56
C LEU A 232 3.61 -30.84 3.96
N PRO A 233 3.81 -31.76 4.92
CA PRO A 233 2.82 -32.76 5.32
C PRO A 233 1.47 -32.11 5.69
N ALA A 234 0.38 -32.89 5.79
CA ALA A 234 -0.98 -32.40 6.12
C ALA A 234 -1.09 -31.53 7.42
N ALA A 235 -0.01 -31.40 8.16
CA ALA A 235 0.29 -30.49 9.28
C ALA A 235 1.08 -29.23 8.86
N SER A 236 0.95 -28.77 7.61
CA SER A 236 1.65 -27.62 7.08
C SER A 236 0.75 -26.40 6.92
N PRO A 237 1.29 -25.17 7.12
CA PRO A 237 0.59 -23.92 6.88
C PRO A 237 -0.25 -23.89 5.60
N SER A 238 0.18 -24.43 4.46
CA SER A 238 -0.60 -24.34 3.21
C SER A 238 -1.89 -25.17 3.17
N GLY A 239 -1.94 -26.32 3.86
CA GLY A 239 -3.18 -27.11 4.05
C GLY A 239 -4.09 -26.51 5.14
N GLU A 240 -3.51 -25.72 6.05
CA GLU A 240 -4.21 -25.10 7.17
C GLU A 240 -5.03 -23.87 6.76
N HIS A 241 -4.57 -23.08 5.78
CA HIS A 241 -5.36 -21.98 5.21
C HIS A 241 -6.73 -22.46 4.73
N ARG A 242 -6.75 -23.57 3.97
CA ARG A 242 -7.99 -24.16 3.45
C ARG A 242 -8.92 -24.58 4.59
N LYS A 243 -8.40 -25.16 5.67
CA LYS A 243 -9.20 -25.56 6.84
C LYS A 243 -9.78 -24.35 7.55
N ALA A 244 -8.96 -23.32 7.81
CA ALA A 244 -9.39 -22.09 8.45
C ALA A 244 -10.46 -21.36 7.62
N ILE A 245 -10.25 -21.23 6.30
CA ILE A 245 -11.23 -20.62 5.38
C ILE A 245 -12.53 -21.42 5.40
N ARG A 246 -12.50 -22.75 5.28
CA ARG A 246 -13.72 -23.56 5.31
C ARG A 246 -14.47 -23.49 6.64
N ARG A 247 -13.76 -23.23 7.75
CA ARG A 247 -14.36 -23.10 9.08
C ARG A 247 -15.05 -21.76 9.26
N VAL A 248 -14.41 -20.66 8.86
CA VAL A 248 -14.95 -19.30 9.03
C VAL A 248 -15.89 -18.89 7.89
N TYR A 249 -15.55 -19.25 6.65
CA TYR A 249 -16.30 -18.94 5.42
C TYR A 249 -16.67 -20.23 4.68
N PRO A 250 -17.59 -21.05 5.20
CA PRO A 250 -17.88 -22.39 4.65
C PRO A 250 -18.42 -22.39 3.22
N GLN A 251 -19.07 -21.30 2.80
CA GLN A 251 -19.58 -21.13 1.44
C GLN A 251 -18.55 -20.56 0.46
N ALA A 252 -17.48 -19.94 0.95
CA ALA A 252 -16.46 -19.37 0.09
C ALA A 252 -15.60 -20.47 -0.53
N GLU A 253 -15.18 -20.27 -1.76
CA GLU A 253 -14.21 -21.13 -2.41
C GLU A 253 -12.79 -20.73 -2.03
N TRP A 254 -11.87 -21.66 -2.20
CA TRP A 254 -10.45 -21.43 -2.01
C TRP A 254 -9.68 -21.87 -3.25
N GLN A 255 -8.69 -21.05 -3.60
CA GLN A 255 -7.75 -21.28 -4.69
C GLN A 255 -6.32 -21.11 -4.20
N ARG A 256 -5.44 -21.99 -4.70
CA ARG A 256 -4.00 -21.83 -4.57
C ARG A 256 -3.48 -21.00 -5.75
N CYS A 257 -2.57 -20.06 -5.48
CA CYS A 257 -1.97 -19.23 -6.52
C CYS A 257 -1.17 -20.09 -7.52
N VAL A 258 -1.60 -20.05 -8.80
CA VAL A 258 -0.97 -20.82 -9.89
C VAL A 258 0.49 -20.38 -10.09
N VAL A 259 0.76 -19.07 -10.11
CA VAL A 259 2.12 -18.55 -10.31
C VAL A 259 3.08 -19.01 -9.20
N HIS A 260 2.63 -19.06 -7.94
CA HIS A 260 3.44 -19.60 -6.85
C HIS A 260 3.66 -21.11 -6.98
N GLY A 261 2.63 -21.86 -7.39
CA GLY A 261 2.77 -23.28 -7.73
C GLY A 261 3.82 -23.52 -8.81
N VAL A 262 3.77 -22.75 -9.91
CA VAL A 262 4.76 -22.82 -11.00
C VAL A 262 6.16 -22.48 -10.49
N ARG A 263 6.35 -21.37 -9.77
CA ARG A 263 7.66 -20.96 -9.25
C ARG A 263 8.27 -22.04 -8.35
N TRP A 264 7.46 -22.63 -7.47
CA TRP A 264 7.91 -23.74 -6.63
C TRP A 264 8.26 -24.97 -7.48
N SER A 265 7.42 -25.37 -8.44
CA SER A 265 7.71 -26.50 -9.32
C SER A 265 9.04 -26.33 -10.05
N LEU A 266 9.32 -25.13 -10.56
CA LEU A 266 10.58 -24.82 -11.24
C LEU A 266 11.79 -24.82 -10.30
N SER A 267 11.62 -24.53 -9.00
CA SER A 267 12.71 -24.63 -8.02
C SER A 267 13.03 -26.07 -7.64
N GLN A 268 12.07 -27.00 -7.77
CA GLN A 268 12.26 -28.43 -7.46
C GLN A 268 12.94 -29.23 -8.59
N VAL A 269 13.10 -28.65 -9.78
CA VAL A 269 13.66 -29.36 -10.95
C VAL A 269 15.03 -28.84 -11.36
N ARG A 270 15.76 -29.70 -12.09
CA ARG A 270 17.08 -29.37 -12.63
C ARG A 270 17.00 -28.20 -13.61
N ALA A 271 18.02 -27.36 -13.64
CA ALA A 271 18.05 -26.15 -14.48
C ALA A 271 17.73 -26.42 -15.96
N ARG A 272 18.25 -27.51 -16.53
CA ARG A 272 18.01 -27.92 -17.92
C ARG A 272 16.55 -28.21 -18.26
N ASP A 273 15.75 -28.61 -17.27
CA ASP A 273 14.35 -29.02 -17.47
C ASP A 273 13.36 -27.88 -17.17
N ARG A 274 13.83 -26.78 -16.54
CA ARG A 274 12.96 -25.67 -16.12
C ARG A 274 12.20 -25.03 -17.27
N GLY A 275 12.85 -24.84 -18.41
CA GLY A 275 12.22 -24.22 -19.59
C GLY A 275 11.05 -25.07 -20.11
N LEU A 276 11.33 -26.35 -20.36
CA LEU A 276 10.33 -27.30 -20.88
C LEU A 276 9.16 -27.49 -19.91
N LEU A 277 9.45 -27.70 -18.62
CA LEU A 277 8.38 -27.84 -17.62
C LEU A 277 7.54 -26.56 -17.49
N ALA A 278 8.16 -25.37 -17.60
CA ALA A 278 7.42 -24.11 -17.54
C ALA A 278 6.45 -23.95 -18.72
N GLU A 279 6.82 -24.43 -19.91
CA GLU A 279 5.96 -24.45 -21.09
C GLU A 279 4.81 -25.44 -20.93
N ASP A 280 5.08 -26.66 -20.46
CA ASP A 280 4.05 -27.67 -20.27
C ASP A 280 3.05 -27.24 -19.18
N LEU A 281 3.52 -26.70 -18.05
CA LEU A 281 2.64 -26.12 -17.03
C LEU A 281 1.86 -24.91 -17.56
N ARG A 282 2.44 -24.12 -18.47
CA ARG A 282 1.71 -23.01 -19.13
C ARG A 282 0.55 -23.50 -19.98
N ARG A 283 0.65 -24.68 -20.61
CA ARG A 283 -0.48 -25.27 -21.34
C ARG A 283 -1.62 -25.64 -20.39
N VAL A 284 -1.31 -26.11 -19.18
CA VAL A 284 -2.33 -26.43 -18.15
C VAL A 284 -3.11 -25.18 -17.72
N TYR A 285 -2.45 -24.16 -17.17
CA TYR A 285 -3.16 -22.98 -16.67
C TYR A 285 -3.53 -21.96 -17.76
N GLY A 286 -3.04 -22.15 -18.98
CA GLY A 286 -3.29 -21.32 -20.15
C GLY A 286 -4.35 -21.87 -21.11
N ALA A 287 -4.93 -23.04 -20.82
CA ALA A 287 -5.98 -23.66 -21.62
C ALA A 287 -7.26 -22.79 -21.69
N GLU A 288 -8.12 -23.10 -22.64
CA GLU A 288 -9.35 -22.34 -22.90
C GLU A 288 -10.52 -22.80 -22.03
N SER A 289 -10.39 -23.97 -21.40
CA SER A 289 -11.38 -24.54 -20.48
C SER A 289 -10.71 -25.35 -19.37
N ARG A 290 -11.48 -25.66 -18.32
CA ARG A 290 -11.03 -26.54 -17.24
C ARG A 290 -10.79 -27.97 -17.74
N GLU A 291 -11.57 -28.42 -18.71
CA GLU A 291 -11.47 -29.77 -19.30
C GLU A 291 -10.17 -29.91 -20.08
N GLU A 292 -9.86 -28.94 -20.95
CA GLU A 292 -8.57 -28.90 -21.66
C GLU A 292 -7.39 -28.80 -20.69
N ALA A 293 -7.51 -28.01 -19.62
CA ALA A 293 -6.47 -27.90 -18.60
C ALA A 293 -6.18 -29.24 -17.91
N LEU A 294 -7.22 -30.04 -17.63
CA LEU A 294 -7.07 -31.38 -17.07
C LEU A 294 -6.44 -32.37 -18.08
N GLY A 295 -6.79 -32.26 -19.36
CA GLY A 295 -6.13 -33.03 -20.42
C GLY A 295 -4.63 -32.72 -20.50
N ALA A 296 -4.26 -31.43 -20.55
CA ALA A 296 -2.87 -30.99 -20.52
C ALA A 296 -2.13 -31.43 -19.24
N LEU A 297 -2.82 -31.53 -18.11
CA LEU A 297 -2.23 -32.02 -16.87
C LEU A 297 -1.90 -33.52 -16.93
N GLU A 298 -2.72 -34.34 -17.60
CA GLU A 298 -2.38 -35.74 -17.83
C GLU A 298 -1.16 -35.89 -18.76
N GLU A 299 -0.99 -35.00 -19.74
CA GLU A 299 0.24 -34.95 -20.55
C GLU A 299 1.47 -34.59 -19.71
N VAL A 300 1.36 -33.58 -18.83
CA VAL A 300 2.43 -33.23 -17.86
C VAL A 300 2.78 -34.44 -16.99
N LYS A 301 1.78 -35.16 -16.51
CA LYS A 301 1.97 -36.35 -15.67
C LYS A 301 2.67 -37.47 -16.43
N ALA A 302 2.32 -37.70 -17.69
CA ALA A 302 3.01 -38.69 -18.53
C ALA A 302 4.47 -38.29 -18.81
N ALA A 303 4.72 -37.01 -19.12
CA ALA A 303 6.05 -36.52 -19.48
C ALA A 303 7.01 -36.42 -18.28
N TRP A 304 6.51 -36.00 -17.11
CA TRP A 304 7.34 -35.65 -15.96
C TRP A 304 7.15 -36.53 -14.73
N GLY A 305 6.11 -37.37 -14.68
CA GLY A 305 5.73 -38.12 -13.48
C GLY A 305 6.81 -39.07 -12.97
N SER A 306 7.59 -39.69 -13.86
CA SER A 306 8.71 -40.56 -13.47
C SER A 306 9.94 -39.80 -12.97
N ARG A 307 10.19 -38.60 -13.53
CA ARG A 307 11.38 -37.80 -13.24
C ARG A 307 11.20 -36.89 -12.02
N TYR A 308 10.01 -36.32 -11.87
CA TYR A 308 9.67 -35.34 -10.84
C TYR A 308 8.32 -35.67 -10.17
N PRO A 309 8.22 -36.85 -9.50
CA PRO A 309 6.96 -37.32 -8.94
C PRO A 309 6.36 -36.37 -7.91
N GLY A 310 7.17 -35.68 -7.09
CA GLY A 310 6.67 -34.71 -6.12
C GLY A 310 6.06 -33.45 -6.75
N VAL A 311 6.58 -33.01 -7.89
CA VAL A 311 6.02 -31.87 -8.63
C VAL A 311 4.70 -32.26 -9.28
N VAL A 312 4.68 -33.38 -10.00
CA VAL A 312 3.47 -33.85 -10.67
C VAL A 312 2.38 -34.23 -9.66
N GLY A 313 2.75 -34.91 -8.58
CA GLY A 313 1.83 -35.29 -7.50
C GLY A 313 1.09 -34.09 -6.93
N LEU A 314 1.82 -33.00 -6.64
CA LEU A 314 1.20 -31.74 -6.23
C LEU A 314 0.13 -31.25 -7.23
N TRP A 315 0.49 -31.14 -8.50
CA TRP A 315 -0.42 -30.57 -9.50
C TRP A 315 -1.66 -31.45 -9.74
N VAL A 316 -1.50 -32.77 -9.65
CA VAL A 316 -2.60 -33.74 -9.76
C VAL A 316 -3.52 -33.64 -8.53
N GLU A 317 -2.96 -33.74 -7.33
CA GLU A 317 -3.71 -33.72 -6.06
C GLU A 317 -4.41 -32.38 -5.81
N GLU A 318 -3.74 -31.27 -6.13
CA GLU A 318 -4.24 -29.91 -5.92
C GLU A 318 -4.80 -29.29 -7.21
N SER A 319 -5.04 -30.08 -8.26
CA SER A 319 -5.60 -29.61 -9.54
C SER A 319 -6.88 -28.79 -9.36
N GLY A 320 -7.79 -29.26 -8.49
CA GLY A 320 -9.01 -28.53 -8.16
C GLY A 320 -8.77 -27.16 -7.51
N ALA A 321 -7.69 -27.00 -6.75
CA ALA A 321 -7.32 -25.75 -6.10
C ALA A 321 -6.59 -24.80 -7.07
N PHE A 322 -5.69 -25.31 -7.92
CA PHE A 322 -5.01 -24.50 -8.93
C PHE A 322 -5.93 -24.03 -10.05
N LEU A 323 -6.90 -24.86 -10.44
CA LEU A 323 -7.75 -24.62 -11.60
C LEU A 323 -9.12 -24.01 -11.24
N ARG A 324 -9.31 -23.59 -9.98
CA ARG A 324 -10.59 -23.05 -9.51
C ARG A 324 -11.02 -21.79 -10.28
N PHE A 325 -10.06 -21.00 -10.76
CA PHE A 325 -10.31 -19.76 -11.50
C PHE A 325 -11.12 -19.97 -12.78
N TYR A 326 -11.10 -21.17 -13.38
CA TYR A 326 -11.92 -21.47 -14.55
C TYR A 326 -13.43 -21.39 -14.28
N GLY A 327 -13.86 -21.47 -13.01
CA GLY A 327 -15.25 -21.24 -12.61
C GLY A 327 -15.67 -19.77 -12.59
N TYR A 328 -14.76 -18.84 -12.92
CA TYR A 328 -15.01 -17.40 -12.94
C TYR A 328 -14.86 -16.84 -14.35
N PRO A 329 -15.39 -15.63 -14.63
CA PRO A 329 -15.32 -15.04 -15.97
C PRO A 329 -13.89 -14.96 -16.53
N LYS A 330 -13.75 -15.37 -17.81
CA LYS A 330 -12.45 -15.50 -18.50
C LYS A 330 -11.59 -14.24 -18.45
N VAL A 331 -12.21 -13.07 -18.56
CA VAL A 331 -11.54 -11.76 -18.50
C VAL A 331 -10.77 -11.55 -17.18
N LEU A 332 -11.16 -12.26 -16.11
CA LEU A 332 -10.55 -12.16 -14.78
C LEU A 332 -9.40 -13.14 -14.53
N TRP A 333 -9.25 -14.19 -15.36
CA TRP A 333 -8.24 -15.23 -15.15
C TRP A 333 -6.80 -14.71 -15.00
N PRO A 334 -6.35 -13.65 -15.70
CA PRO A 334 -5.01 -13.07 -15.45
C PRO A 334 -4.82 -12.58 -14.00
N TYR A 335 -5.86 -12.06 -13.37
CA TYR A 335 -5.83 -11.63 -11.97
C TYR A 335 -5.92 -12.81 -11.00
N LEU A 336 -6.71 -13.84 -11.33
CA LEU A 336 -6.91 -14.97 -10.42
C LEU A 336 -5.72 -15.94 -10.41
N ARG A 337 -5.07 -16.15 -11.56
CA ARG A 337 -3.89 -17.06 -11.66
C ARG A 337 -2.66 -16.53 -10.94
N SER A 338 -2.60 -15.23 -10.64
CA SER A 338 -1.42 -14.59 -10.05
C SER A 338 -1.76 -13.75 -8.82
N THR A 339 -0.87 -13.73 -7.85
CA THR A 339 -0.93 -12.81 -6.70
C THR A 339 -0.21 -11.49 -7.01
N ASN A 340 -0.03 -11.12 -8.28
CA ASN A 340 0.75 -9.94 -8.69
C ASN A 340 0.29 -8.63 -8.01
N LEU A 341 -1.01 -8.52 -7.74
CA LEU A 341 -1.58 -7.39 -7.00
C LEU A 341 -1.03 -7.34 -5.57
N MET A 342 -1.04 -8.46 -4.87
CA MET A 342 -0.48 -8.57 -3.52
C MET A 342 1.05 -8.46 -3.53
N GLU A 343 1.74 -9.10 -4.48
CA GLU A 343 3.20 -9.02 -4.60
C GLU A 343 3.68 -7.59 -4.79
N ARG A 344 2.93 -6.77 -5.53
CA ARG A 344 3.26 -5.35 -5.69
C ARG A 344 3.08 -4.58 -4.39
N PHE A 345 1.99 -4.82 -3.64
CA PHE A 345 1.78 -4.24 -2.31
C PHE A 345 2.92 -4.62 -1.35
N ILE A 346 3.23 -5.92 -1.25
CA ILE A 346 4.32 -6.44 -0.42
C ILE A 346 5.67 -5.88 -0.85
N ARG A 347 5.91 -5.68 -2.15
CA ARG A 347 7.16 -5.09 -2.65
C ARG A 347 7.34 -3.65 -2.19
N GLU A 348 6.29 -2.83 -2.22
CA GLU A 348 6.36 -1.45 -1.72
C GLU A 348 6.58 -1.42 -0.20
N LEU A 349 5.90 -2.29 0.57
CA LEU A 349 6.19 -2.48 1.99
C LEU A 349 7.67 -2.85 2.22
N ARG A 350 8.19 -3.84 1.47
CA ARG A 350 9.59 -4.27 1.57
C ARG A 350 10.54 -3.11 1.25
N ARG A 351 10.22 -2.27 0.26
CA ARG A 351 11.01 -1.06 -0.06
C ARG A 351 11.06 -0.11 1.14
N GLY A 352 9.93 0.16 1.79
CA GLY A 352 9.86 0.96 3.01
C GLY A 352 10.64 0.34 4.19
N THR A 353 10.76 -0.98 4.25
CA THR A 353 11.53 -1.67 5.31
C THR A 353 13.04 -1.71 5.05
N LYS A 354 13.49 -1.70 3.79
CA LYS A 354 14.93 -1.84 3.43
C LYS A 354 15.78 -0.69 3.98
N VAL A 355 15.25 0.53 3.97
CA VAL A 355 15.94 1.73 4.48
C VAL A 355 16.07 1.71 6.01
N ARG A 356 15.34 0.80 6.69
CA ARG A 356 15.35 0.58 8.14
C ARG A 356 16.13 -0.69 8.53
N ASP A 357 16.99 -1.21 7.65
CA ASP A 357 17.67 -2.51 7.79
C ASP A 357 16.73 -3.69 8.08
N HIS A 358 15.46 -3.57 7.66
CA HIS A 358 14.38 -4.50 8.00
C HIS A 358 14.13 -4.67 9.51
N LYS A 359 14.61 -3.74 10.35
CA LYS A 359 14.50 -3.79 11.81
C LYS A 359 13.55 -2.70 12.30
N PHE A 360 12.54 -3.09 13.07
CA PHE A 360 11.62 -2.17 13.70
C PHE A 360 11.89 -2.10 15.21
N PRO A 361 11.91 -0.90 15.81
CA PRO A 361 12.19 -0.75 17.24
C PRO A 361 11.03 -1.26 18.12
N LYS A 362 9.80 -1.19 17.62
CA LYS A 362 8.56 -1.63 18.27
C LYS A 362 7.52 -2.03 17.23
N GLU A 363 6.47 -2.71 17.67
CA GLU A 363 5.34 -3.15 16.85
C GLU A 363 4.55 -1.97 16.25
N GLU A 364 4.37 -0.89 17.00
CA GLU A 364 3.64 0.29 16.55
C GLU A 364 4.28 0.90 15.30
N ALA A 365 5.61 0.87 15.19
CA ALA A 365 6.33 1.34 14.01
C ALA A 365 6.01 0.51 12.75
N VAL A 366 5.74 -0.79 12.92
CA VAL A 366 5.29 -1.68 11.84
C VAL A 366 3.89 -1.25 11.39
N TYR A 367 2.95 -1.08 12.33
CA TYR A 367 1.58 -0.67 12.00
C TYR A 367 1.51 0.70 11.34
N LYS A 368 2.32 1.69 11.75
CA LYS A 368 2.42 2.97 11.04
C LYS A 368 2.76 2.77 9.57
N LEU A 369 3.78 1.95 9.30
CA LEU A 369 4.23 1.72 7.91
C LEU A 369 3.15 1.02 7.09
N LEU A 370 2.53 -0.02 7.66
CA LEU A 370 1.47 -0.78 6.99
C LEU A 370 0.26 0.09 6.69
N TYR A 371 -0.16 0.92 7.66
CA TYR A 371 -1.23 1.87 7.49
C TYR A 371 -0.91 2.91 6.42
N LEU A 372 0.25 3.57 6.50
CA LEU A 372 0.63 4.61 5.55
C LEU A 372 0.76 4.09 4.12
N GLU A 373 1.28 2.87 3.92
CA GLU A 373 1.33 2.27 2.60
C GLU A 373 -0.07 1.85 2.11
N SER A 374 -0.95 1.42 3.02
CA SER A 374 -2.36 1.14 2.70
C SER A 374 -3.10 2.41 2.28
N GLU A 375 -2.93 3.51 3.02
CA GLU A 375 -3.51 4.82 2.70
C GLU A 375 -2.93 5.38 1.41
N ARG A 376 -1.61 5.29 1.21
CA ARG A 376 -0.98 5.70 -0.05
C ARG A 376 -1.62 5.00 -1.24
N GLN A 377 -2.01 3.73 -1.11
CA GLN A 377 -2.68 3.00 -2.18
C GLN A 377 -4.18 3.32 -2.27
N ALA A 378 -4.84 3.59 -1.15
CA ALA A 378 -6.26 3.95 -1.07
C ALA A 378 -6.55 5.42 -1.41
N ALA A 379 -5.56 6.30 -1.34
CA ALA A 379 -5.74 7.75 -1.43
C ALA A 379 -6.22 8.19 -2.82
N SER A 380 -7.54 8.39 -2.90
CA SER A 380 -8.24 9.32 -3.78
C SER A 380 -8.50 10.68 -3.10
N ARG A 381 -8.02 10.89 -1.86
CA ARG A 381 -8.46 12.02 -1.00
C ARG A 381 -7.49 13.20 -0.87
N SER A 382 -6.32 13.17 -1.52
CA SER A 382 -5.45 14.36 -1.61
C SER A 382 -4.70 14.35 -2.93
N GLU A 383 -4.94 15.36 -3.77
CA GLU A 383 -4.29 15.59 -5.08
C GLU A 383 -2.76 15.55 -5.03
N HIS A 384 -2.15 15.72 -3.84
CA HIS A 384 -0.72 15.94 -3.68
C HIS A 384 0.08 14.69 -3.24
N LEU A 385 -0.58 13.58 -2.90
CA LEU A 385 0.04 12.31 -2.49
C LEU A 385 -0.54 11.10 -3.24
N ALA A 386 -1.04 11.33 -4.46
CA ALA A 386 -1.75 10.34 -5.27
C ALA A 386 -0.94 9.04 -5.49
N GLY A 387 -1.34 7.97 -4.80
CA GLY A 387 -1.03 6.61 -5.22
C GLY A 387 -2.09 6.11 -6.19
N ARG A 388 -1.61 5.57 -7.31
CA ARG A 388 -2.37 5.24 -8.54
C ARG A 388 -3.34 4.04 -8.44
N TRP A 389 -3.72 3.57 -7.25
CA TRP A 389 -4.48 2.31 -7.09
C TRP A 389 -5.99 2.51 -6.91
N ALA A 390 -6.42 3.42 -6.05
CA ALA A 390 -7.84 3.68 -5.80
C ALA A 390 -8.59 4.23 -7.03
N GLU A 391 -7.92 5.00 -7.90
CA GLU A 391 -8.54 5.60 -9.09
C GLU A 391 -8.80 4.62 -10.24
N ARG A 392 -8.15 3.45 -10.25
CA ARG A 392 -8.24 2.51 -11.38
C ARG A 392 -8.85 1.19 -10.91
N LYS A 393 -10.16 1.05 -11.12
CA LYS A 393 -10.82 -0.26 -11.13
C LYS A 393 -10.05 -1.19 -12.07
N LEU A 394 -9.94 -2.45 -11.69
CA LEU A 394 -9.26 -3.44 -12.53
C LEU A 394 -10.01 -3.60 -13.85
N LYS A 395 -9.27 -3.67 -14.96
CA LYS A 395 -9.86 -3.83 -16.30
C LYS A 395 -10.66 -5.13 -16.36
N GLY A 396 -11.77 -5.11 -17.10
CA GLY A 396 -12.65 -6.27 -17.24
C GLY A 396 -13.65 -6.49 -16.10
N PHE A 397 -13.43 -5.95 -14.90
CA PHE A 397 -14.39 -6.11 -13.79
C PHE A 397 -15.72 -5.39 -14.06
N SER A 398 -15.69 -4.23 -14.73
CA SER A 398 -16.91 -3.52 -15.11
C SER A 398 -17.80 -4.34 -16.04
N GLU A 399 -17.21 -5.19 -16.90
CA GLU A 399 -17.93 -6.03 -17.87
C GLU A 399 -18.62 -7.22 -17.21
N VAL A 400 -18.12 -7.66 -16.05
CA VAL A 400 -18.57 -8.89 -15.38
C VAL A 400 -19.09 -8.64 -13.97
N LYS A 401 -19.28 -7.37 -13.59
CA LYS A 401 -19.76 -6.97 -12.26
C LYS A 401 -21.06 -7.69 -11.90
N GLU A 402 -22.07 -7.60 -12.77
CA GLU A 402 -23.39 -8.23 -12.56
C GLU A 402 -23.28 -9.75 -12.45
N VAL A 403 -22.36 -10.36 -13.21
CA VAL A 403 -22.09 -11.81 -13.12
C VAL A 403 -21.52 -12.16 -11.75
N LEU A 404 -20.56 -11.39 -11.23
CA LEU A 404 -19.99 -11.60 -9.90
C LEU A 404 -21.00 -11.36 -8.77
N GLU A 405 -21.84 -10.33 -8.88
CA GLU A 405 -22.92 -10.06 -7.93
C GLU A 405 -23.95 -11.20 -7.93
N LYS A 406 -24.34 -11.70 -9.11
CA LYS A 406 -25.22 -12.86 -9.24
C LYS A 406 -24.59 -14.12 -8.64
N MET A 407 -23.30 -14.38 -8.91
CA MET A 407 -22.58 -15.50 -8.30
C MET A 407 -22.57 -15.41 -6.76
N LEU A 408 -22.46 -14.21 -6.19
CA LEU A 408 -22.54 -14.00 -4.75
C LEU A 408 -23.95 -14.32 -4.24
N GLN A 409 -24.98 -13.80 -4.90
CA GLN A 409 -26.37 -14.07 -4.54
C GLN A 409 -26.68 -15.57 -4.60
N GLU A 410 -26.31 -16.26 -5.67
CA GLU A 410 -26.56 -17.70 -5.85
C GLU A 410 -25.82 -18.54 -4.79
N ARG A 411 -24.57 -18.19 -4.47
CA ARG A 411 -23.75 -18.92 -3.49
C ARG A 411 -24.27 -18.80 -2.06
N TYR A 412 -24.79 -17.62 -1.73
CA TYR A 412 -25.23 -17.28 -0.40
C TYR A 412 -26.76 -17.27 -0.26
N ALA A 413 -27.50 -17.68 -1.29
CA ALA A 413 -28.94 -17.84 -1.25
C ALA A 413 -29.32 -18.83 -0.12
N PRO A 414 -30.37 -18.54 0.66
CA PRO A 414 -30.85 -19.46 1.68
C PRO A 414 -31.30 -20.75 1.00
N ARG A 415 -30.67 -21.87 1.35
CA ARG A 415 -31.10 -23.19 0.87
C ARG A 415 -32.47 -23.48 1.44
N THR A 416 -33.51 -23.41 0.62
CA THR A 416 -34.85 -23.88 0.98
C THR A 416 -34.75 -25.37 1.27
N GLN A 417 -34.83 -25.77 2.54
CA GLN A 417 -35.04 -27.17 2.89
C GLN A 417 -36.47 -27.51 2.45
N THR A 418 -36.62 -28.12 1.27
CA THR A 418 -37.81 -28.92 0.98
C THR A 418 -37.79 -30.12 1.91
N LEU A 419 -38.39 -29.97 3.08
CA LEU A 419 -38.82 -31.08 3.93
C LEU A 419 -39.89 -31.84 3.15
N THR A 420 -39.50 -32.81 2.34
CA THR A 420 -40.42 -33.85 1.87
C THR A 420 -40.75 -34.71 3.09
N HIS A 421 -41.79 -34.31 3.83
CA HIS A 421 -42.51 -35.21 4.72
C HIS A 421 -43.18 -36.28 3.84
N ASN A 422 -42.53 -37.42 3.67
CA ASN A 422 -43.25 -38.62 3.26
C ASN A 422 -44.06 -39.08 4.48
N SER A 423 -45.39 -39.08 4.30
CA SER A 423 -46.39 -39.60 5.22
C SER A 423 -46.37 -41.12 5.30
#